data_AF-A0A0Q7B791-F1
#
_entry.id   AF-A0A0Q7B791-F1
#
_cell.length_a   1.000
_cell.length_b   1.000
_cell.length_c   1.000
_cell.angle_alpha   90.00
_cell.angle_beta   90.00
_cell.angle_gamma   90.00
#
_symmetry.space_group_name_H-M   'P 1'
#
loop_
_entity.id
_entity.type
_entity.pdbx_description
1 polymer ?
#
loop_
_entity_poly.entity_id
_entity_poly.type
_entity_poly.pdbx_seq_one_letter_code
_entity_poly.pdbx_strand_id
1 'polypeptide(L)' 'MAKETTKTTIEADGLRYRSKAPGSPFAATSSFGAATMSCFLCGKHRPRAMLKSKKLLGKSQPVCSPSCKELDAQIAAK' A
#
# COMPACT_ATOMS: atom_id res chain seq x y z
N MET A 1 9.68 -17.98 -16.37
CA MET A 1 8.43 -17.40 -16.89
C MET A 1 8.73 -15.97 -17.33
N ALA A 2 8.66 -15.69 -18.64
CA ALA A 2 8.94 -14.36 -19.18
C ALA A 2 7.87 -13.36 -18.71
N LYS A 3 8.29 -12.20 -18.18
CA LYS A 3 7.38 -11.09 -17.89
C LYS A 3 6.84 -10.56 -19.21
N GLU A 4 5.53 -10.54 -19.35
CA GLU A 4 4.84 -9.93 -20.49
C GLU A 4 5.21 -8.43 -20.55
N THR A 5 5.74 -8.02 -21.70
CA THR A 5 6.19 -6.65 -21.96
C THR A 5 4.98 -5.78 -22.23
N THR A 6 4.62 -4.93 -21.27
CA THR A 6 3.52 -3.97 -21.40
C THR A 6 3.89 -2.90 -22.41
N LYS A 7 3.48 -3.09 -23.67
CA LYS A 7 3.68 -2.10 -24.74
C LYS A 7 2.59 -1.03 -24.63
N THR A 8 3.01 0.21 -24.41
CA THR A 8 2.14 1.37 -24.27
C THR A 8 2.00 2.08 -25.61
N THR A 9 0.77 2.41 -26.02
CA THR A 9 0.48 3.26 -27.18
C THR A 9 -0.29 4.50 -26.72
N ILE A 10 -0.01 5.64 -27.35
CA ILE A 10 -0.66 6.92 -27.05
C ILE A 10 -1.63 7.21 -28.20
N GLU A 11 -2.91 7.35 -27.89
CA GLU A 11 -3.92 7.78 -28.87
C GLU A 11 -3.81 9.29 -29.12
N ALA A 12 -4.09 9.72 -30.36
CA ALA A 12 -3.89 11.08 -30.82
C ALA A 12 -4.80 12.12 -30.11
N ASP A 13 -5.95 11.70 -29.57
CA ASP A 13 -6.95 12.59 -28.96
C ASP A 13 -6.88 12.70 -27.43
N GLY A 14 -5.77 12.27 -26.82
CA GLY A 14 -5.38 12.72 -25.47
C GLY A 14 -6.07 12.07 -24.27
N LEU A 15 -6.96 11.07 -24.43
CA LEU A 15 -7.51 10.32 -23.30
C LEU A 15 -6.64 9.10 -22.97
N ARG A 16 -5.76 9.25 -21.98
CA ARG A 16 -4.71 8.27 -21.64
C ARG A 16 -5.27 6.97 -21.03
N TYR A 17 -5.42 5.92 -21.83
CA TYR A 17 -5.32 4.55 -21.32
C TYR A 17 -3.85 4.18 -21.11
N ARG A 18 -3.34 4.49 -19.92
CA ARG A 18 -2.07 3.91 -19.46
C ARG A 18 -2.37 2.44 -19.16
N SER A 19 -1.76 1.51 -19.89
CA SER A 19 -1.85 0.07 -19.58
C SER A 19 -1.46 -0.14 -18.12
N LYS A 20 -2.46 -0.32 -17.25
CA LYS A 20 -2.23 -0.59 -15.84
C LYS A 20 -1.88 -2.08 -15.75
N ALA A 21 -0.75 -2.40 -15.13
CA ALA A 21 -0.41 -3.79 -14.89
C ALA A 21 -1.62 -4.52 -14.27
N PRO A 22 -2.03 -5.68 -14.81
CA PRO A 22 -3.16 -6.42 -14.26
C PRO A 22 -2.84 -6.82 -12.82
N GLY A 23 -3.77 -6.55 -11.91
CA GLY A 23 -3.63 -6.85 -10.49
C GLY A 23 -3.85 -5.66 -9.57
N SER A 24 -4.20 -5.98 -8.34
CA SER A 24 -4.31 -5.01 -7.25
C SER A 24 -2.92 -4.80 -6.62
N PRO A 25 -2.56 -3.58 -6.17
CA PRO A 25 -1.34 -3.36 -5.41
C PRO A 25 -1.33 -4.09 -4.06
N PHE A 26 -2.50 -4.57 -3.63
CA PHE A 26 -2.67 -5.49 -2.52
C PHE A 26 -2.69 -6.92 -3.08
N ALA A 27 -1.76 -7.76 -2.62
CA ALA A 27 -1.77 -9.17 -2.95
C ALA A 27 -3.10 -9.80 -2.51
N ALA A 28 -3.58 -10.81 -3.24
CA ALA A 28 -4.77 -11.56 -2.84
C ALA A 28 -4.57 -12.08 -1.41
N THR A 29 -5.51 -11.74 -0.53
CA THR A 29 -5.47 -12.11 0.88
C THR A 29 -5.64 -13.63 0.99
N SER A 30 -4.55 -14.39 0.92
CA SER A 30 -4.55 -15.74 1.47
C SER A 30 -4.75 -15.63 2.98
N SER A 31 -5.29 -16.66 3.63
CA SER A 31 -5.55 -16.66 5.09
C SER A 31 -4.31 -16.35 5.95
N PHE A 32 -3.11 -16.39 5.35
CA PHE A 32 -1.82 -16.08 5.96
C PHE A 32 -1.09 -14.88 5.28
N GLY A 33 -1.67 -14.30 4.23
CA GLY A 33 -1.16 -13.15 3.52
C GLY A 33 -1.44 -11.90 4.33
N ALA A 34 -0.37 -11.30 4.87
CA ALA A 34 -0.41 -10.15 5.76
C ALA A 34 -1.40 -9.06 5.28
N ALA A 35 -2.62 -9.07 5.84
CA ALA A 35 -3.64 -8.07 5.55
C ALA A 35 -3.04 -6.69 5.90
N THR A 36 -2.71 -5.89 4.90
CA THR A 36 -2.22 -4.53 5.11
C THR A 36 -3.38 -3.64 5.50
N MET A 37 -3.16 -2.73 6.45
CA MET A 37 -4.12 -1.69 6.80
C MET A 37 -3.49 -0.31 6.63
N SER A 38 -4.31 0.71 6.37
CA SER A 38 -3.87 2.09 6.33
C SER A 38 -3.64 2.62 7.76
N CYS A 39 -2.57 3.41 7.93
CA CYS A 39 -2.39 4.20 9.14
C CYS A 39 -3.35 5.41 9.12
N PHE A 40 -4.08 5.62 10.21
CA PHE A 40 -5.01 6.74 10.33
C PHE A 40 -4.34 8.13 10.24
N LEU A 41 -3.04 8.25 10.56
CA LEU A 41 -2.32 9.53 10.52
C LEU A 41 -1.68 9.83 9.16
N CYS A 42 -0.98 8.86 8.55
CA CYS A 42 -0.25 9.09 7.29
C CYS A 42 -0.93 8.49 6.05
N GLY A 43 -2.02 7.74 6.21
CA GLY A 43 -2.77 7.10 5.11
C GLY A 43 -2.07 5.95 4.39
N LYS A 44 -0.77 5.72 4.66
CA LYS A 44 0.02 4.67 4.01
C LYS A 44 -0.44 3.29 4.46
N HIS A 45 -0.55 2.36 3.50
CA HIS A 45 -0.84 0.96 3.78
C HIS A 45 0.41 0.25 4.28
N ARG A 46 0.28 -0.39 5.46
CA ARG A 46 1.37 -1.08 6.15
C ARG A 46 0.89 -2.45 6.63
N PRO A 47 1.80 -3.43 6.81
CA PRO A 47 1.45 -4.69 7.45
C PRO A 47 0.89 -4.46 8.85
N ARG A 48 -0.11 -5.23 9.28
CA ARG A 48 -0.70 -5.10 10.62
C ARG A 48 0.31 -5.23 11.75
N ALA A 49 1.38 -6.01 11.57
CA ALA A 49 2.46 -6.14 12.54
C ALA A 49 3.24 -4.82 12.79
N MET A 50 3.21 -3.88 11.85
CA MET A 50 3.87 -2.57 11.96
C MET A 50 2.92 -1.47 12.47
N LEU A 51 1.67 -1.81 12.75
CA LEU A 51 0.65 -0.89 13.26
C LEU A 51 0.36 -1.20 14.73
N LYS A 52 0.14 -0.15 15.51
CA LYS A 52 -0.40 -0.21 16.86
C LYS A 52 -1.82 0.38 16.90
N SER A 53 -2.66 -0.11 17.81
CA SER A 53 -3.94 0.50 18.09
C SER A 53 -3.76 1.73 18.99
N LYS A 54 -4.34 2.87 18.61
CA LYS A 54 -4.38 4.09 19.44
C LYS A 54 -5.80 4.59 19.53
N LYS A 55 -6.26 4.98 20.73
CA LYS A 55 -7.57 5.59 20.91
C LYS A 55 -7.53 7.02 20.35
N LEU A 56 -8.25 7.27 19.25
CA LEU A 56 -8.39 8.56 18.59
C LEU A 56 -9.88 8.83 18.39
N LEU A 57 -10.36 10.02 18.80
CA LEU A 57 -11.77 10.40 18.68
C LEU A 57 -12.73 9.36 19.29
N GLY A 58 -12.37 8.78 20.43
CA GLY A 58 -13.18 7.78 21.14
C GLY A 58 -13.17 6.37 20.53
N LYS A 59 -12.56 6.16 19.34
CA LYS A 59 -12.45 4.85 18.69
C LYS A 59 -10.99 4.39 18.61
N SER A 60 -10.77 3.08 18.65
CA SER A 60 -9.44 2.51 18.45
C SER A 60 -9.10 2.53 16.96
N GLN A 61 -8.09 3.32 16.58
CA GLN A 61 -7.63 3.46 15.21
C GLN A 61 -6.23 2.83 15.04
N PRO A 62 -5.94 2.21 13.88
CA PRO A 62 -4.61 1.70 13.55
C PRO A 62 -3.66 2.84 13.19
N VAL A 63 -2.49 2.89 13.84
CA VAL A 63 -1.47 3.93 13.61
C VAL A 63 -0.09 3.28 13.50
N CYS A 64 0.83 3.84 12.71
CA CYS A 64 2.22 3.38 12.65
C CYS A 64 2.86 3.29 14.04
N SER A 65 3.61 2.22 14.27
CA SER A 65 4.48 2.05 15.44
C SER A 65 5.93 2.05 14.99
N PRO A 66 6.86 2.75 15.66
CA PRO A 66 6.69 3.67 16.80
C PRO A 66 6.08 5.04 16.42
N SER A 67 6.46 5.60 15.27
CA SER A 67 5.92 6.82 14.67
C SER A 67 5.85 6.69 13.13
N CYS A 68 5.12 7.58 12.45
CA CYS A 68 5.03 7.52 10.98
C CYS A 68 6.39 7.76 10.31
N LYS A 69 7.20 8.67 10.86
CA LYS A 69 8.52 9.02 10.30
C LYS A 69 9.55 7.91 10.52
N GLU A 70 9.59 7.36 11.74
CA GLU A 70 10.54 6.28 12.08
C GLU A 70 10.22 5.00 11.32
N LEU A 71 8.94 4.64 11.18
CA LEU A 71 8.55 3.46 10.41
C LEU A 71 8.86 3.63 8.92
N ASP A 72 8.68 4.84 8.37
CA ASP A 72 9.08 5.13 7.00
C ASP A 72 10.60 4.97 6.80
N ALA A 73 11.41 5.43 7.76
CA ALA A 73 12.87 5.26 7.73
C ALA A 73 13.29 3.78 7.82
N GLN A 74 12.65 2.99 8.69
CA GLN A 74 12.92 1.55 8.83
C GLN A 74 12.59 0.76 7.55
N ILE A 75 11.55 1.15 6.83
CA ILE A 75 11.16 0.51 5.57
C ILE A 75 12.08 0.94 4.43
N ALA A 76 12.56 2.19 4.42
CA ALA A 76 13.50 2.67 3.41
C ALA A 76 14.92 2.11 3.58
N ALA A 77 15.30 1.74 4.79
CA ALA A 77 16.59 1.12 5.10
C ALA A 77 16.64 -0.39 4.77
N LYS A 78 15.51 -1.00 4.40
CA LYS A 78 15.37 -2.44 4.13
C LYS A 78 15.17 -2.68 2.64
#